data_AF-A0A934KQY0-F1
#
_entry.id   AF-A0A934KQY0-F1
#
_cell.length_a   1.000
_cell.length_b   1.000
_cell.length_c   1.000
_cell.angle_alpha   90.00
_cell.angle_beta   90.00
_cell.angle_gamma   90.00
#
_symmetry.space_group_name_H-M   'P 1'
#
loop_
_entity.id
_entity.type
_entity.pdbx_description
1 polymer ?
#
loop_
_entity_poly.entity_id
_entity_poly.type
_entity_poly.pdbx_seq_one_letter_code
_entity_poly.pdbx_strand_id
1 'polypeptide(L)' 'QAVMAHADWIIDLGPGAGHEGGRIVFEGTPGELVAARPTLTGEHLAAYAAS' A
#
# COMPACT_ATOMS: atom_id res chain seq x y z
N GLN A 1 -7.76 9.36 2.92
CA GLN A 1 -6.70 8.68 2.17
C GLN A 1 -5.87 9.62 1.27
N ALA A 2 -6.14 10.94 1.24
CA ALA A 2 -5.36 11.91 0.46
C ALA A 2 -3.84 11.87 0.72
N VAL A 3 -3.39 11.59 1.94
CA VAL A 3 -1.95 11.57 2.29
C VAL A 3 -1.19 10.46 1.55
N MET A 4 -1.80 9.28 1.36
CA MET A 4 -1.13 8.16 0.67
C MET A 4 -1.04 8.37 -0.84
N ALA A 5 -2.08 8.96 -1.44
CA ALA A 5 -2.11 9.27 -2.87
C ALA A 5 -1.13 10.39 -3.26
N HIS A 6 -0.76 11.26 -2.32
CA HIS A 6 0.20 12.35 -2.52
C HIS A 6 1.62 12.02 -2.04
N ALA A 7 1.87 10.80 -1.56
CA ALA A 7 3.20 10.42 -1.12
C ALA A 7 4.16 10.22 -2.31
N ASP A 8 5.42 10.62 -2.18
CA ASP A 8 6.44 10.30 -3.18
C ASP A 8 6.88 8.83 -3.09
N TRP A 9 6.75 8.23 -1.90
CA TRP A 9 7.19 6.86 -1.61
C TRP A 9 6.31 6.20 -0.54
N ILE A 10 6.04 4.91 -0.70
CA ILE A 10 5.27 4.09 0.24
C ILE A 10 6.07 2.85 0.62
N ILE A 11 6.09 2.55 1.92
CA ILE A 11 6.56 1.28 2.49
C ILE A 11 5.35 0.60 3.14
N ASP A 12 4.99 -0.59 2.67
CA ASP A 12 3.88 -1.38 3.22
C ASP A 12 4.43 -2.49 4.11
N LEU A 13 3.84 -2.64 5.30
CA LEU A 13 4.28 -3.61 6.30
C LEU A 13 3.19 -4.65 6.53
N GLY A 14 3.55 -5.93 6.50
CA GLY A 14 2.58 -7.03 6.63
C GLY A 14 3.22 -8.41 6.59
N PRO A 15 2.48 -9.47 6.22
CA PRO A 15 1.09 -9.48 5.71
C PRO A 15 0.00 -9.35 6.79
N GLY A 16 0.34 -9.51 8.07
CA GLY A 16 -0.57 -9.35 9.21
C GLY A 16 -0.01 -8.40 10.28
N ALA A 17 -0.60 -8.41 11.48
CA ALA A 17 -0.15 -7.62 12.63
C ALA A 17 0.56 -8.49 13.69
N GLY A 18 1.33 -7.87 14.58
CA GLY A 18 2.01 -8.58 15.67
C GLY A 18 3.06 -9.57 15.15
N HIS A 19 2.98 -10.83 15.59
CA HIS A 19 3.91 -11.89 15.17
C HIS A 19 3.90 -12.14 13.65
N GLU A 20 2.76 -11.93 12.99
CA GLU A 20 2.60 -12.11 11.54
C GLU A 20 2.92 -10.84 10.72
N GLY A 21 3.38 -9.79 11.39
CA GLY A 21 3.81 -8.53 10.77
C GLY A 21 5.32 -8.34 10.75
N GLY A 22 5.74 -7.10 10.50
CA GLY A 22 7.16 -6.70 10.61
C GLY A 22 8.02 -6.98 9.39
N ARG A 23 7.42 -7.36 8.25
CA ARG A 23 8.13 -7.48 6.97
C ARG A 23 7.70 -6.36 6.03
N ILE A 24 8.65 -5.86 5.26
CA ILE A 24 8.35 -5.00 4.12
C ILE A 24 7.76 -5.91 3.03
N VAL A 25 6.48 -5.69 2.72
CA VAL A 25 5.75 -6.45 1.70
C VAL A 25 5.61 -5.68 0.40
N PHE A 26 5.80 -4.35 0.44
CA PHE A 26 5.93 -3.49 -0.72
C PHE A 26 6.80 -2.28 -0.39
N GLU A 27 7.55 -1.81 -1.37
CA GLU A 27 8.26 -0.54 -1.34
C GLU A 27 8.29 0.06 -2.75
N GLY A 28 7.87 1.31 -2.89
CA GLY A 28 7.82 2.00 -4.18
C GLY A 28 6.88 3.20 -4.18
N THR A 29 6.58 3.71 -5.36
CA THR A 29 5.67 4.84 -5.56
C THR A 29 4.20 4.42 -5.38
N PRO A 30 3.28 5.37 -5.13
CA PRO A 30 1.85 5.06 -5.04
C PRO A 30 1.28 4.41 -6.31
N GLY A 31 1.77 4.81 -7.49
CA GLY A 31 1.35 4.22 -8.76
C GLY A 31 1.75 2.75 -8.88
N GLU A 32 2.96 2.40 -8.41
CA GLU A 32 3.44 1.02 -8.36
C GLU A 32 2.65 0.18 -7.34
N LEU A 33 2.27 0.76 -6.20
CA LEU A 33 1.45 0.06 -5.19
C LEU A 33 0.07 -0.33 -5.75
N VAL A 34 -0.58 0.59 -6.48
CA VAL A 34 -1.86 0.31 -7.15
C VAL A 34 -1.70 -0.77 -8.22
N ALA A 35 -0.59 -0.76 -8.97
CA ALA A 35 -0.33 -1.74 -10.02
C ALA A 35 0.05 -3.13 -9.49
N ALA A 36 0.67 -3.22 -8.31
CA ALA A 36 1.20 -4.46 -7.77
C ALA A 36 0.11 -5.52 -7.52
N ARG A 37 -1.11 -5.11 -7.15
CA ARG A 37 -2.29 -5.97 -6.91
C ARG A 37 -2.27 -7.06 -5.80
N PRO A 38 -1.31 -7.25 -4.84
CA PRO A 38 -1.45 -8.34 -3.87
C PRO A 38 -1.55 -7.85 -2.42
N THR A 39 -1.60 -6.54 -2.15
CA THR A 39 -1.68 -6.01 -0.78
C THR A 39 -3.05 -5.39 -0.52
N LEU A 40 -3.59 -5.67 0.67
CA LEU A 40 -4.85 -5.12 1.16
C LEU A 40 -4.86 -3.58 1.11
N THR A 41 -3.67 -2.99 1.29
CA THR A 41 -3.39 -1.55 1.21
C THR A 41 -3.52 -1.02 -0.22
N GLY A 42 -2.99 -1.74 -1.21
CA GLY A 42 -3.10 -1.36 -2.62
C GLY A 42 -4.53 -1.38 -3.15
N GLU A 43 -5.35 -2.35 -2.72
CA GLU A 43 -6.77 -2.41 -3.07
C GLU A 43 -7.55 -1.20 -2.52
N HIS A 44 -7.30 -0.82 -1.26
CA HIS A 44 -7.93 0.35 -0.65
C HIS A 44 -7.54 1.66 -1.34
N LEU A 45 -6.26 1.82 -1.71
CA LEU A 45 -5.79 3.01 -2.42
C LEU A 45 -6.40 3.11 -3.82
N ALA A 46 -6.52 1.99 -4.54
CA ALA A 46 -7.15 1.95 -5.86
C ALA A 46 -8.64 2.33 -5.81
N ALA A 47 -9.38 1.84 -4.81
CA ALA A 47 -10.79 2.17 -4.62
C ALA A 47 -11.01 3.67 -4.37
N TYR A 48 -10.11 4.32 -3.61
CA TYR A 48 -10.18 5.75 -3.34
C TYR A 48 -9.74 6.63 -4.52
N ALA A 49 -8.77 6.19 -5.32
CA ALA A 49 -8.39 6.91 -6.53
C ALA A 49 -9.47 6.90 -7.63
N ALA A 50 -10.39 5.94 -7.57
CA ALA A 50 -11.50 5.79 -8.51
C ALA A 50 -12.80 6.52 -8.08
N SER A 51 -12.84 7.10 -6.88
CA SER A 51 -13.96 7.89 -6.34
C SER A 51 -13.72 9.39 -6.45
#